data_AF-A0A1U7NXR6-F1
#
_entry.id   AF-A0A1U7NXR6-F1
#
_cell.length_a   1.000
_cell.length_b   1.000
_cell.length_c   1.000
_cell.angle_alpha   90.00
_cell.angle_beta   90.00
_cell.angle_gamma   90.00
#
_symmetry.space_group_name_H-M   'P 1'
#
loop_
_entity.id
_entity.type
_entity.pdbx_description
1 polymer ?
#
loop_
_entity_poly.entity_id
_entity_poly.type
_entity_poly.pdbx_seq_one_letter_code
_entity_poly.pdbx_strand_id
1 'polypeptide(L)'
;MNNAPLNSALLTAVLALSALASAQQTNQNRQLTPEMRARITQMQSINDLAQDIRLLPELEKNRATAMSKAQAKQLLPILTGLQKAVSVQPNDARKYLSQIGDRILTTKQRTTLNALTLKAGQERTAQRGQRQAGAGGRGGNAANAGGQNGQGGQFDPGRFNPFKTGRGADALKAYIAVLQKK
;
A
#
# COMPACT_ATOMS: atom_id res chain seq x y z
N MET A 1 61.39 26.58 -52.48
CA MET A 1 59.94 26.35 -52.38
C MET A 1 59.73 24.99 -51.74
N ASN A 2 59.60 24.94 -50.41
CA ASN A 2 59.42 23.69 -49.67
C ASN A 2 58.08 23.77 -48.93
N ASN A 3 57.08 23.06 -49.45
CA ASN A 3 55.77 22.91 -48.83
C ASN A 3 55.80 21.69 -47.91
N ALA A 4 55.61 21.89 -46.60
CA ALA A 4 55.39 20.83 -45.63
C ALA A 4 53.87 20.66 -45.41
N PRO A 5 53.31 19.44 -45.51
CA PRO A 5 51.97 19.18 -45.03
C PRO A 5 51.97 18.59 -43.61
N LEU A 6 51.26 19.32 -42.74
CA LEU A 6 50.17 18.82 -41.90
C LEU A 6 50.48 17.84 -40.76
N ASN A 7 50.55 18.44 -39.56
CA ASN A 7 50.01 17.91 -38.30
C ASN A 7 48.74 17.07 -38.52
N SER A 8 48.85 15.74 -38.39
CA SER A 8 47.69 14.83 -38.50
C SER A 8 47.62 13.78 -37.38
N ALA A 9 48.38 13.93 -36.29
CA ALA A 9 48.57 12.87 -35.28
C ALA A 9 47.92 13.14 -33.91
N LEU A 10 46.85 13.93 -33.84
CA LEU A 10 46.27 14.34 -32.54
C LEU A 10 44.73 14.27 -32.45
N LEU A 11 44.10 13.38 -33.24
CA LEU A 11 42.63 13.28 -33.31
C LEU A 11 42.08 11.84 -33.19
N THR A 12 42.84 10.91 -32.60
CA THR A 12 42.46 9.49 -32.56
C THR A 12 42.64 8.83 -31.20
N ALA A 13 42.38 9.55 -30.10
CA ALA A 13 42.53 8.99 -28.75
C ALA A 13 41.42 9.36 -27.75
N VAL A 14 40.20 9.71 -28.22
CA VAL A 14 39.07 10.05 -27.32
C VAL A 14 37.89 9.06 -27.44
N LEU A 15 37.87 8.16 -28.42
CA LEU A 15 36.72 7.26 -28.64
C LEU A 15 36.74 5.93 -27.87
N ALA A 16 37.73 5.66 -27.01
CA ALA A 16 37.87 4.35 -26.37
C ALA A 16 37.47 4.28 -24.88
N LEU A 17 37.06 5.39 -24.24
CA LEU A 17 36.66 5.39 -22.82
C LEU A 17 35.14 5.44 -22.56
N SER A 18 34.31 5.54 -23.59
CA SER A 18 32.84 5.59 -23.44
C SER A 18 32.15 4.23 -23.42
N ALA A 19 32.88 3.12 -23.58
CA ALA A 19 32.29 1.77 -23.70
C ALA A 19 32.10 1.00 -22.37
N LEU A 20 32.47 1.56 -21.21
CA LEU A 20 32.37 0.86 -19.91
C LEU A 20 31.28 1.42 -18.97
N ALA A 21 30.43 2.35 -19.43
CA ALA A 21 29.36 2.93 -18.61
C ALA A 21 27.99 2.25 -18.79
N SER A 22 27.80 1.40 -19.81
CA SER A 22 26.50 0.76 -20.12
C SER A 22 26.29 -0.60 -19.44
N ALA A 23 27.27 -1.13 -18.71
CA ALA A 23 27.22 -2.47 -18.13
C ALA A 23 26.59 -2.58 -16.71
N GLN A 24 26.10 -1.48 -16.12
CA GLN A 24 25.50 -1.50 -14.77
C GLN A 24 24.02 -1.08 -14.71
N GLN A 25 23.35 -0.88 -15.84
CA GLN A 25 21.89 -0.70 -15.87
C GLN A 25 21.15 -2.03 -15.88
N THR A 26 21.32 -2.82 -14.81
CA THR A 26 20.41 -3.92 -14.47
C THR A 26 19.11 -3.37 -13.88
N ASN A 27 18.50 -2.37 -14.53
CA ASN A 27 17.10 -2.01 -14.33
C ASN A 27 16.27 -2.89 -15.26
N GLN A 28 16.13 -4.16 -14.88
CA GLN A 28 15.11 -5.00 -15.47
C GLN A 28 13.75 -4.39 -15.14
N ASN A 29 13.21 -3.71 -16.15
CA ASN A 29 11.79 -3.57 -16.41
C ASN A 29 11.10 -4.91 -16.11
N ARG A 30 10.69 -5.14 -14.86
CA ARG A 30 9.71 -6.17 -14.54
C ARG A 30 8.39 -5.69 -15.13
N GLN A 31 8.20 -5.95 -16.42
CA GLN A 31 6.89 -5.88 -17.02
C GLN A 31 6.02 -6.87 -16.24
N LEU A 32 5.13 -6.32 -15.41
CA LEU A 32 4.16 -7.12 -14.67
C LEU A 32 3.35 -7.93 -15.68
N THR A 33 3.43 -9.26 -15.57
CA THR A 33 2.60 -10.16 -16.41
C THR A 33 1.11 -9.86 -16.16
N PRO A 34 0.22 -10.15 -17.12
CA PRO A 34 -1.22 -9.95 -16.93
C PRO A 34 -1.76 -10.60 -15.65
N GLU A 35 -1.27 -11.80 -15.33
CA GLU A 35 -1.65 -12.56 -14.12
C GLU A 35 -1.16 -11.85 -12.86
N MET A 36 0.06 -11.33 -12.87
CA MET A 36 0.59 -10.54 -11.76
C MET A 36 -0.22 -9.26 -11.55
N ARG A 37 -0.62 -8.56 -12.62
CA ARG A 37 -1.50 -7.38 -12.52
C ARG A 37 -2.85 -7.74 -11.93
N ALA A 38 -3.49 -8.79 -12.43
CA ALA A 38 -4.77 -9.27 -11.91
C ALA A 38 -4.68 -9.59 -10.41
N ARG A 39 -3.59 -10.23 -9.98
CA ARG A 39 -3.33 -10.52 -8.56
C ARG A 39 -3.13 -9.25 -7.73
N ILE A 40 -2.42 -8.25 -8.24
CA ILE A 40 -2.28 -6.94 -7.57
C ILE A 40 -3.65 -6.29 -7.40
N THR A 41 -4.46 -6.23 -8.46
CA THR A 41 -5.82 -5.65 -8.43
C THR A 41 -6.75 -6.42 -7.48
N GLN A 42 -6.63 -7.73 -7.39
CA GLN A 42 -7.40 -8.53 -6.42
C GLN A 42 -7.00 -8.21 -4.97
N MET A 43 -5.70 -8.05 -4.71
CA MET A 43 -5.21 -7.65 -3.39
C MET A 43 -5.57 -6.21 -3.01
N GLN A 44 -5.85 -5.33 -3.98
CA GLN A 44 -6.32 -3.97 -3.69
C GLN A 44 -7.57 -4.00 -2.83
N SER A 45 -8.57 -4.82 -3.15
CA SER A 45 -9.81 -4.89 -2.37
C SER A 45 -9.61 -5.29 -0.91
N ILE A 46 -8.62 -6.15 -0.62
CA ILE A 46 -8.28 -6.52 0.76
C ILE A 46 -7.59 -5.35 1.48
N ASN A 47 -6.67 -4.66 0.78
CA ASN A 47 -5.97 -3.50 1.33
C ASN A 47 -6.94 -2.33 1.58
N ASP A 48 -7.88 -2.09 0.67
CA ASP A 48 -8.90 -1.07 0.79
C ASP A 48 -9.81 -1.36 1.98
N LEU A 49 -10.27 -2.62 2.13
CA LEU A 49 -11.04 -3.04 3.31
C LEU A 49 -10.26 -2.82 4.61
N ALA A 50 -8.98 -3.18 4.64
CA ALA A 50 -8.14 -2.98 5.81
C ALA A 50 -7.92 -1.50 6.14
N GLN A 51 -7.80 -0.65 5.12
CA GLN A 51 -7.69 0.78 5.28
C GLN A 51 -9.00 1.39 5.82
N ASP A 52 -10.13 1.05 5.20
CA ASP A 52 -11.45 1.55 5.60
C ASP A 52 -11.76 1.16 7.05
N ILE A 53 -11.58 -0.12 7.40
CA ILE A 53 -11.79 -0.61 8.78
C ILE A 53 -10.93 0.13 9.79
N ARG A 54 -9.67 0.43 9.43
CA ARG A 54 -8.77 1.20 10.31
C ARG A 54 -9.22 2.65 10.47
N LEU A 55 -9.92 3.21 9.50
CA LEU A 55 -10.42 4.60 9.51
C LEU A 55 -11.85 4.72 10.05
N LEU A 56 -12.63 3.64 10.15
CA LEU A 56 -13.96 3.66 10.76
C LEU A 56 -14.00 4.30 12.16
N PRO A 57 -13.03 4.05 13.08
CA PRO A 57 -12.98 4.74 14.37
C PRO A 57 -12.88 6.28 14.27
N GLU A 58 -12.31 6.81 13.18
CA GLU A 58 -12.19 8.26 12.98
C GLU A 58 -13.56 8.91 12.76
N LEU A 59 -14.53 8.17 12.21
CA LEU A 59 -15.90 8.65 12.06
C LEU A 59 -16.58 8.91 13.41
N GLU A 60 -16.18 8.17 14.46
CA GLU A 60 -16.70 8.32 15.82
C GLU A 60 -16.25 9.62 16.50
N LYS A 61 -15.16 10.25 16.03
CA LYS A 61 -14.65 11.51 16.60
C LYS A 61 -15.61 12.68 16.37
N ASN A 62 -16.51 12.57 15.39
CA ASN A 62 -17.53 13.57 15.13
C ASN A 62 -18.92 12.95 15.30
N ARG A 63 -19.74 13.52 16.20
CA ARG A 63 -21.09 13.03 16.51
C ARG A 63 -22.00 12.95 15.27
N ALA A 64 -21.79 13.79 14.27
CA ALA A 64 -22.58 13.80 13.04
C ALA A 64 -22.21 12.68 12.05
N THR A 65 -21.11 11.97 12.30
CA THR A 65 -20.62 10.83 11.50
C THR A 65 -20.45 9.55 12.32
N ALA A 66 -20.60 9.63 13.65
CA ALA A 66 -20.50 8.48 14.54
C ALA A 66 -21.51 7.38 14.14
N MET A 67 -21.12 6.11 14.30
CA MET A 67 -22.04 5.00 14.03
C MET A 67 -23.20 5.03 15.03
N SER A 68 -24.42 4.85 14.52
CA SER A 68 -25.59 4.59 15.34
C SER A 68 -25.51 3.18 15.94
N LYS A 69 -26.32 2.94 16.98
CA LYS A 69 -26.44 1.60 17.60
C LYS A 69 -26.91 0.54 16.59
N ALA A 70 -27.82 0.90 15.68
CA ALA A 70 -28.31 -0.01 14.64
C ALA A 70 -27.19 -0.39 13.65
N GLN A 71 -26.40 0.60 13.21
CA GLN A 71 -25.25 0.38 12.33
C GLN A 71 -24.19 -0.49 13.02
N ALA A 72 -23.89 -0.22 14.29
CA ALA A 72 -22.95 -1.01 15.08
C ALA A 72 -23.35 -2.49 15.17
N LYS A 73 -24.65 -2.77 15.40
CA LYS A 73 -25.18 -4.15 15.43
C LYS A 73 -25.01 -4.88 14.09
N GLN A 74 -25.15 -4.19 12.96
CA GLN A 74 -24.92 -4.77 11.63
C GLN A 74 -23.44 -4.95 11.31
N LEU A 75 -22.58 -4.07 11.82
CA LEU A 75 -21.14 -4.07 11.55
C LEU A 75 -20.37 -5.09 12.40
N LEU A 76 -20.76 -5.29 13.66
CA LEU A 76 -20.12 -6.24 14.58
C LEU A 76 -19.94 -7.67 14.03
N PRO A 77 -20.95 -8.34 13.43
CA PRO A 77 -20.76 -9.68 12.89
C PRO A 77 -19.74 -9.71 11.73
N ILE A 78 -19.67 -8.65 10.92
CA ILE A 78 -18.68 -8.54 9.83
C ILE A 78 -17.26 -8.43 10.42
N LEU A 79 -17.07 -7.50 11.36
CA LEU A 79 -15.75 -7.26 11.97
C LEU A 79 -15.25 -8.48 12.78
N THR A 80 -16.13 -9.13 13.53
CA THR A 80 -15.77 -10.34 14.27
C THR A 80 -15.51 -11.53 13.34
N GLY A 81 -16.24 -11.63 12.22
CA GLY A 81 -15.95 -12.59 11.15
C GLY A 81 -14.55 -12.40 10.56
N LEU A 82 -14.19 -11.15 10.22
CA LEU A 82 -12.86 -10.80 9.69
C LEU A 82 -11.72 -11.11 10.68
N GLN A 83 -11.95 -10.88 11.98
CA GLN A 83 -10.97 -11.22 13.02
C GLN A 83 -10.73 -12.73 13.14
N LYS A 84 -11.80 -13.53 13.01
CA LYS A 84 -11.74 -14.99 13.15
C LYS A 84 -11.27 -15.70 11.89
N ALA A 85 -11.50 -15.10 10.72
CA ALA A 85 -11.17 -15.69 9.43
C ALA A 85 -9.70 -16.12 9.36
N VAL A 86 -9.45 -17.28 8.76
CA VAL A 86 -8.08 -17.74 8.50
C VAL A 86 -7.44 -16.93 7.38
N SER A 87 -8.23 -16.57 6.37
CA SER A 87 -7.84 -15.77 5.21
C SER A 87 -8.96 -14.81 4.83
N VAL A 88 -8.63 -13.65 4.27
CA VAL A 88 -9.61 -12.76 3.63
C VAL A 88 -9.42 -12.86 2.12
N GLN A 89 -10.39 -13.46 1.43
CA GLN A 89 -10.34 -13.61 -0.02
C GLN A 89 -10.77 -12.31 -0.74
N PRO A 90 -10.27 -12.04 -1.95
CA PRO A 90 -10.61 -10.82 -2.70
C PRO A 90 -12.11 -10.62 -2.91
N ASN A 91 -12.84 -11.71 -3.21
CA ASN A 91 -14.28 -11.66 -3.43
C ASN A 91 -15.05 -11.34 -2.14
N ASP A 92 -14.60 -11.89 -1.01
CA ASP A 92 -15.21 -11.61 0.29
C ASP A 92 -14.90 -10.17 0.71
N ALA A 93 -13.67 -9.69 0.46
CA ALA A 93 -13.31 -8.30 0.72
C ALA A 93 -14.21 -7.31 -0.04
N ARG A 94 -14.46 -7.56 -1.34
CA ARG A 94 -15.40 -6.76 -2.14
C ARG A 94 -16.83 -6.80 -1.57
N LYS A 95 -17.29 -7.99 -1.16
CA LYS A 95 -18.62 -8.13 -0.53
C LYS A 95 -18.71 -7.33 0.77
N TYR A 96 -17.69 -7.41 1.64
CA TYR A 96 -17.66 -6.65 2.88
C TYR A 96 -17.58 -5.14 2.63
N LEU A 97 -16.77 -4.69 1.66
CA LEU A 97 -16.72 -3.28 1.25
C LEU A 97 -18.09 -2.76 0.82
N SER A 98 -18.82 -3.50 -0.02
CA SER A 98 -20.18 -3.11 -0.43
C SER A 98 -21.17 -3.18 0.73
N GLN A 99 -21.13 -4.22 1.57
CA GLN A 99 -22.02 -4.30 2.74
C GLN A 99 -21.80 -3.13 3.71
N ILE A 100 -20.54 -2.81 4.01
CA ILE A 100 -20.20 -1.68 4.89
C ILE A 100 -20.60 -0.37 4.21
N GLY A 101 -20.10 -0.11 3.00
CA GLY A 101 -20.32 1.14 2.29
C GLY A 101 -21.79 1.41 1.95
N ASP A 102 -22.49 0.43 1.37
CA ASP A 102 -23.82 0.63 0.78
C ASP A 102 -24.96 0.41 1.76
N ARG A 103 -24.81 -0.54 2.70
CA ARG A 103 -25.91 -0.95 3.60
C ARG A 103 -25.76 -0.44 5.02
N ILE A 104 -24.52 -0.27 5.51
CA ILE A 104 -24.28 0.14 6.90
C ILE A 104 -24.01 1.64 6.97
N LEU A 105 -23.10 2.17 6.15
CA LEU A 105 -22.73 3.58 6.18
C LEU A 105 -23.77 4.45 5.47
N THR A 106 -24.12 5.56 6.10
CA THR A 106 -24.88 6.64 5.43
C THR A 106 -24.02 7.31 4.37
N THR A 107 -24.64 8.01 3.42
CA THR A 107 -23.95 8.81 2.40
C THR A 107 -22.93 9.77 3.02
N LYS A 108 -23.31 10.47 4.09
CA LYS A 108 -22.43 11.41 4.79
C LYS A 108 -21.20 10.72 5.39
N GLN A 109 -21.39 9.59 6.08
CA GLN A 109 -20.31 8.81 6.68
C GLN A 109 -19.34 8.29 5.63
N ARG A 110 -19.85 7.79 4.50
CA ARG A 110 -19.05 7.31 3.38
C ARG A 110 -18.26 8.44 2.71
N THR A 111 -18.85 9.61 2.52
CA THR A 111 -18.12 10.79 2.02
C THR A 111 -16.99 11.18 2.97
N THR A 112 -17.23 11.17 4.28
CA THR A 112 -16.18 11.44 5.27
C THR A 112 -15.08 10.38 5.25
N LEU A 113 -15.44 9.10 5.16
CA LEU A 113 -14.48 8.00 5.08
C LEU A 113 -13.59 8.13 3.83
N ASN A 114 -14.18 8.44 2.67
CA ASN A 114 -13.44 8.68 1.42
C ASN A 114 -12.44 9.84 1.56
N ALA A 115 -12.85 10.94 2.22
CA ALA A 115 -11.96 12.07 2.48
C ALA A 115 -10.79 11.69 3.40
N LEU A 116 -11.04 10.87 4.44
CA LEU A 116 -10.00 10.34 5.32
C LEU A 116 -9.03 9.43 4.56
N THR A 117 -9.54 8.56 3.68
CA THR A 117 -8.74 7.68 2.83
C THR A 117 -7.83 8.48 1.90
N LEU A 118 -8.35 9.54 1.28
CA LEU A 118 -7.58 10.44 0.43
C LEU A 118 -6.47 11.14 1.21
N LYS A 119 -6.80 11.71 2.38
CA LYS A 119 -5.83 12.38 3.26
C LYS A 119 -4.72 11.43 3.71
N ALA A 120 -5.08 10.23 4.18
CA ALA A 120 -4.10 9.21 4.58
C ALA A 120 -3.23 8.73 3.40
N GLY A 121 -3.74 8.79 2.17
CA GLY A 121 -2.98 8.56 0.95
C GLY A 121 -1.95 9.67 0.69
N GLN A 122 -2.38 10.92 0.74
CA GLN A 122 -1.53 12.10 0.55
C GLN A 122 -0.40 12.15 1.58
N GLU A 123 -0.71 11.92 2.86
CA GLU A 123 0.30 11.89 3.93
C GLU A 123 1.36 10.81 3.70
N ARG A 124 0.97 9.62 3.23
CA ARG A 124 1.91 8.56 2.87
C ARG A 124 2.82 8.96 1.71
N THR A 125 2.26 9.59 0.69
CA THR A 125 3.05 10.06 -0.47
C THR A 125 4.02 11.17 -0.06
N ALA A 126 3.57 12.13 0.76
CA ALA A 126 4.41 13.20 1.29
C ALA A 126 5.56 12.63 2.16
N GLN A 127 5.27 11.69 3.05
CA GLN A 127 6.30 11.02 3.87
C GLN A 127 7.31 10.24 3.02
N ARG A 128 6.89 9.62 1.92
CA ARG A 128 7.82 8.96 0.98
C ARG A 128 8.71 9.98 0.28
N GLY A 129 8.14 11.08 -0.19
CA GLY A 129 8.90 12.17 -0.81
C GLY A 129 9.95 12.78 0.14
N GLN A 130 9.59 12.99 1.41
CA GLN A 130 10.53 13.51 2.44
C GLN A 130 11.67 12.53 2.74
N ARG A 131 11.38 11.22 2.83
CA ARG A 131 12.42 10.20 3.03
C ARG A 131 13.36 10.07 1.84
N GLN A 132 12.85 10.32 0.63
CA GLN A 132 13.64 10.27 -0.60
C GLN A 132 14.46 11.55 -0.81
N ALA A 133 13.96 12.70 -0.36
CA ALA A 133 14.67 13.98 -0.40
C ALA A 133 15.75 14.14 0.69
N GLY A 134 15.63 13.42 1.82
CA GLY A 134 16.63 13.41 2.89
C GLY A 134 17.72 12.34 2.77
N ALA A 135 17.63 11.44 1.78
CA ALA A 135 18.55 10.32 1.60
C ALA A 135 19.60 10.59 0.50
N GLY A 136 20.34 11.68 0.65
CA GLY A 136 21.62 11.86 -0.03
C GLY A 136 22.74 11.21 0.78
N GLY A 137 23.02 9.92 0.54
CA GLY A 137 24.24 9.27 1.04
C GLY A 137 24.04 7.92 1.72
N ARG A 138 24.74 6.91 1.17
CA ARG A 138 25.12 5.62 1.76
C ARG A 138 24.01 4.58 1.97
N GLY A 139 24.02 3.61 1.05
CA GLY A 139 23.86 2.16 1.28
C GLY A 139 22.97 1.70 2.42
N GLY A 140 21.83 1.12 2.07
CA GLY A 140 21.05 0.32 3.00
C GLY A 140 19.81 -0.25 2.32
N ASN A 141 19.82 -1.57 2.09
CA ASN A 141 18.69 -2.42 1.75
C ASN A 141 17.29 -1.78 1.95
N ALA A 142 16.73 -1.21 0.89
CA ALA A 142 15.32 -0.83 0.82
C ALA A 142 14.42 -2.04 0.54
N ALA A 143 14.66 -3.16 1.23
CA ALA A 143 13.80 -4.34 1.26
C ALA A 143 12.85 -4.34 2.47
N ASN A 144 12.65 -3.19 3.12
CA ASN A 144 11.84 -3.07 4.33
C ASN A 144 10.82 -1.93 4.23
N ALA A 145 10.06 -1.93 3.14
CA ALA A 145 8.84 -1.13 3.00
C ALA A 145 7.62 -2.05 3.08
N GLY A 146 7.38 -2.62 4.27
CA GLY A 146 6.16 -3.37 4.59
C GLY A 146 6.45 -4.80 5.04
N GLY A 147 6.71 -5.00 6.33
CA GLY A 147 6.93 -6.36 6.82
C GLY A 147 7.41 -6.43 8.26
N GLN A 148 6.68 -5.82 9.20
CA GLN A 148 6.83 -6.21 10.60
C GLN A 148 6.01 -7.50 10.82
N ASN A 149 6.52 -8.60 10.25
CA ASN A 149 6.30 -10.00 10.61
C ASN A 149 6.97 -10.89 9.55
N GLY A 150 7.98 -11.68 9.94
CA GLY A 150 8.34 -12.91 9.24
C GLY A 150 9.63 -12.88 8.42
N GLN A 151 10.72 -13.33 9.06
CA GLN A 151 11.81 -14.07 8.42
C GLN A 151 11.29 -15.05 7.34
N GLY A 152 11.80 -14.93 6.11
CA GLY A 152 12.00 -16.07 5.19
C GLY A 152 10.80 -16.90 4.70
N GLY A 153 9.55 -16.45 4.86
CA GLY A 153 8.37 -17.19 4.36
C GLY A 153 7.88 -16.69 3.00
N GLN A 154 7.67 -17.60 2.05
CA GLN A 154 6.96 -17.29 0.79
C GLN A 154 5.57 -16.71 1.13
N PHE A 155 5.29 -15.46 0.71
CA PHE A 155 3.98 -14.83 0.93
C PHE A 155 2.87 -15.63 0.23
N ASP A 156 2.07 -16.34 1.01
CA ASP A 156 0.88 -17.06 0.53
C ASP A 156 -0.36 -16.15 0.64
N PRO A 157 -0.86 -15.61 -0.49
CA PRO A 157 -2.04 -14.75 -0.50
C PRO A 157 -3.31 -15.54 -0.10
N GLY A 158 -3.32 -16.87 -0.27
CA GLY A 158 -4.45 -17.72 0.09
C GLY A 158 -4.64 -17.83 1.60
N ARG A 159 -3.62 -17.47 2.39
CA ARG A 159 -3.64 -17.43 3.86
C ARG A 159 -3.51 -16.02 4.42
N PHE A 160 -3.55 -15.00 3.57
CA PHE A 160 -3.37 -13.62 4.03
C PHE A 160 -4.63 -13.11 4.73
N ASN A 161 -4.46 -12.65 5.98
CA ASN A 161 -5.47 -11.92 6.71
C ASN A 161 -4.82 -10.75 7.48
N PRO A 162 -5.06 -9.47 7.09
CA PRO A 162 -4.48 -8.31 7.78
C PRO A 162 -5.08 -8.07 9.18
N PHE A 163 -6.15 -8.79 9.53
CA PHE A 163 -6.89 -8.66 10.78
C PHE A 163 -6.58 -9.74 11.82
N LYS A 164 -5.72 -10.71 11.46
CA LYS A 164 -5.32 -11.81 12.35
C LYS A 164 -4.16 -11.44 13.28
N THR A 165 -3.20 -10.65 12.81
CA THR A 165 -1.99 -10.29 13.56
C THR A 165 -1.53 -8.86 13.30
N GLY A 166 -0.77 -8.31 14.24
CA GLY A 166 -0.14 -6.99 14.11
C GLY A 166 -1.13 -5.83 14.20
N ARG A 167 -0.68 -4.64 13.75
CA ARG A 167 -1.41 -3.38 13.95
C ARG A 167 -2.84 -3.38 13.40
N GLY A 168 -3.11 -4.13 12.32
CA GLY A 168 -4.47 -4.26 11.77
C GLY A 168 -5.42 -5.03 12.68
N ALA A 169 -4.92 -6.10 13.32
CA ALA A 169 -5.68 -6.88 14.28
C ALA A 169 -5.98 -6.08 15.56
N ASP A 170 -5.00 -5.33 16.06
CA ASP A 170 -5.16 -4.50 17.27
C ASP A 170 -6.18 -3.37 17.03
N ALA A 171 -6.09 -2.68 15.89
CA ALA A 171 -7.05 -1.64 15.52
C ALA A 171 -8.47 -2.20 15.38
N LEU A 172 -8.62 -3.36 14.73
CA LEU A 172 -9.91 -4.04 14.60
C LEU A 172 -10.47 -4.42 15.98
N LYS A 173 -9.66 -5.03 16.85
CA LYS A 173 -10.07 -5.45 18.19
C LYS A 173 -10.51 -4.24 19.04
N ALA A 174 -9.74 -3.15 19.00
CA ALA A 174 -10.09 -1.92 19.70
C ALA A 174 -11.43 -1.34 19.20
N TYR A 175 -11.64 -1.34 17.89
CA TYR A 175 -12.88 -0.80 17.33
C TYR A 175 -14.10 -1.68 17.63
N ILE A 176 -13.95 -3.01 17.57
CA ILE A 176 -15.00 -3.94 18.01
C ILE A 176 -15.42 -3.63 19.45
N ALA A 177 -14.47 -3.38 20.36
CA ALA A 177 -14.77 -3.04 21.75
C ALA A 177 -15.51 -1.70 21.89
N VAL A 178 -15.25 -0.72 21.02
CA VAL A 178 -16.02 0.55 20.98
C VAL A 178 -17.46 0.29 20.52
N LEU A 179 -17.64 -0.50 19.46
CA LEU A 179 -18.96 -0.81 18.92
C LEU A 179 -19.81 -1.66 19.87
N GLN A 180 -19.20 -2.57 20.63
CA GLN A 180 -19.89 -3.38 21.64
C GLN A 180 -20.49 -2.54 22.79
N LYS A 181 -19.97 -1.34 23.04
CA LYS A 181 -20.46 -0.43 24.09
C LYS A 181 -21.63 0.45 23.64
N LYS A 182 -22.03 0.40 22.37
CA LYS A 182 -23.16 1.19 21.82
C LYS A 182 -24.50 0.47 22.03
#